data_AF-A0A1D6JBR4-F1
#
_entry.id   AF-A0A1D6JBR4-F1
#
_cell.length_a   1.000
_cell.length_b   1.000
_cell.length_c   1.000
_cell.angle_alpha   90.00
_cell.angle_beta   90.00
_cell.angle_gamma   90.00
#
_symmetry.space_group_name_H-M   'P 1'
#
loop_
_entity.id
_entity.type
_entity.pdbx_description
1 polymer ?
#
loop_
_entity_poly.entity_id
_entity_poly.type
_entity_poly.pdbx_seq_one_letter_code
_entity_poly.pdbx_strand_id
1 'polypeptide(L)'
;MATSPLPTATASASKKRRSRGGTLALDEVKKLGTELLSSRSHLNHAPALLALLSPTAPLDLALEALISLQSFFVPLIPSIPSASAAANAGDAGSDPELVFGAWLRQRFDELVAALVELSVSPHSDDAIRDVALDALMDFVKLGKDGKFHSAIYHKFLYAVVHAADPVDMLLELLVSKYFKYTDIRYFTYTSLDKIANSLGSKTTGSGKDALQNGSDESKNRSSIFIHNIYNLLAHVPLMDFQKESTFDMWSTVGLSSKGENDSSKDTSTYINKKLKLKFTKAWLSFLKLPLPLDVYKEVLASIHQNVIPSMSNPSIL
;
A
#
# COMPACT_ATOMS: atom_id res chain seq x y z
N MET A 1 76.74 34.33 -16.95
CA MET A 1 75.39 34.61 -16.40
C MET A 1 74.57 33.33 -16.46
N ALA A 2 73.95 33.01 -15.33
CA ALA A 2 72.81 32.09 -15.14
C ALA A 2 72.91 30.62 -15.63
N THR A 3 73.03 29.78 -14.62
CA THR A 3 72.70 28.34 -14.50
C THR A 3 71.33 27.94 -15.06
N SER A 4 71.22 26.74 -15.64
CA SER A 4 70.01 25.88 -15.53
C SER A 4 70.33 24.42 -15.86
N PRO A 5 69.95 23.45 -14.99
CA PRO A 5 70.09 22.01 -15.23
C PRO A 5 68.79 21.38 -15.81
N LEU A 6 68.96 20.29 -16.58
CA LEU A 6 67.94 19.25 -16.84
C LEU A 6 67.84 18.32 -15.60
N PRO A 7 66.97 17.28 -15.55
CA PRO A 7 65.61 17.08 -16.07
C PRO A 7 64.67 16.45 -15.01
N THR A 8 63.35 16.35 -15.23
CA THR A 8 62.57 15.21 -14.70
C THR A 8 61.23 15.06 -15.38
N ALA A 9 60.97 13.83 -15.84
CA ALA A 9 59.69 13.35 -16.31
C ALA A 9 58.62 13.40 -15.21
N THR A 10 57.41 13.82 -15.57
CA THR A 10 56.22 13.64 -14.74
C THR A 10 55.17 12.87 -15.52
N ALA A 11 55.11 11.56 -15.23
CA ALA A 11 53.93 10.76 -15.44
C ALA A 11 52.81 11.28 -14.51
N SER A 12 51.73 11.85 -15.07
CA SER A 12 50.54 12.18 -14.29
C SER A 12 49.56 11.01 -14.35
N ALA A 13 49.59 10.23 -13.28
CA ALA A 13 48.74 9.10 -13.02
C ALA A 13 47.24 9.46 -13.04
N SER A 14 46.49 8.65 -13.78
CA SER A 14 45.08 8.35 -13.60
C SER A 14 44.71 8.17 -12.13
N LYS A 15 43.91 9.07 -11.56
CA LYS A 15 43.44 8.97 -10.17
C LYS A 15 41.92 8.74 -10.11
N LYS A 16 41.61 7.44 -10.06
CA LYS A 16 40.59 6.76 -9.23
C LYS A 16 39.29 7.53 -8.91
N ARG A 17 38.19 6.97 -9.43
CA ARG A 17 36.83 6.99 -8.85
C ARG A 17 36.91 6.97 -7.31
N ARG A 18 36.56 8.10 -6.68
CA ARG A 18 36.30 8.17 -5.23
C ARG A 18 34.88 7.66 -4.99
N SER A 19 34.77 6.61 -4.18
CA SER A 19 33.51 6.18 -3.56
C SER A 19 32.95 7.32 -2.71
N ARG A 20 31.79 7.86 -3.07
CA ARG A 20 31.03 8.77 -2.22
C ARG A 20 30.19 7.95 -1.24
N GLY A 21 30.81 7.56 -0.13
CA GLY A 21 30.11 7.25 1.12
C GLY A 21 30.10 8.49 2.00
N GLY A 22 29.50 9.58 1.51
CA GLY A 22 29.21 10.75 2.33
C GLY A 22 27.77 10.63 2.81
N THR A 23 27.54 10.70 4.11
CA THR A 23 26.20 10.87 4.67
C THR A 23 25.57 12.08 3.99
N LEU A 24 24.51 11.85 3.20
CA LEU A 24 23.77 12.93 2.55
C LEU A 24 23.25 13.87 3.63
N ALA A 25 23.51 15.18 3.50
CA ALA A 25 22.99 16.16 4.45
C ALA A 25 21.51 16.46 4.12
N LEU A 26 20.71 16.81 5.14
CA LEU A 26 19.30 17.15 4.96
C LEU A 26 19.09 18.28 3.94
N ASP A 27 19.97 19.29 3.93
CA ASP A 27 19.91 20.40 2.97
C ASP A 27 20.13 19.95 1.52
N GLU A 28 20.92 18.88 1.32
CA GLU A 28 21.11 18.29 -0.01
C GLU A 28 19.83 17.59 -0.47
N VAL A 29 19.14 16.87 0.42
CA VAL A 29 17.86 16.21 0.10
C VAL A 29 16.78 17.24 -0.24
N LYS A 30 16.67 18.33 0.54
CA LYS A 30 15.79 19.48 0.24
C LYS A 30 16.08 20.08 -1.13
N LYS A 31 17.36 20.23 -1.47
CA LYS A 31 17.77 20.73 -2.77
C LYS A 31 17.32 19.80 -3.90
N LEU A 32 17.53 18.48 -3.75
CA LEU A 32 17.07 17.50 -4.74
C LEU A 32 15.55 17.56 -4.93
N GLY A 33 14.80 17.69 -3.84
CA GLY A 33 13.34 17.83 -3.87
C GLY A 33 12.87 19.10 -4.59
N THR A 34 13.42 20.25 -4.23
CA THR A 34 13.09 21.53 -4.87
C THR A 34 13.47 21.58 -6.35
N GLU A 35 14.62 21.03 -6.72
CA GLU A 35 15.05 20.90 -8.13
C GLU A 35 14.11 19.96 -8.90
N LEU A 36 13.70 18.82 -8.32
CA LEU A 36 12.74 17.89 -8.93
C LEU A 36 11.40 18.56 -9.26
N LEU A 37 10.89 19.39 -8.34
CA LEU A 37 9.63 20.11 -8.51
C LEU A 37 9.73 21.29 -9.49
N SER A 38 10.93 21.81 -9.72
CA SER A 38 11.14 23.01 -10.55
C SER A 38 11.03 22.75 -12.06
N SER A 39 11.49 21.59 -12.54
CA SER A 39 11.57 21.32 -13.99
C SER A 39 11.77 19.83 -14.31
N ARG A 40 11.26 19.41 -15.47
CA ARG A 40 11.50 18.07 -16.05
C ARG A 40 12.99 17.79 -16.36
N SER A 41 13.86 18.79 -16.38
CA SER A 41 15.32 18.57 -16.51
C SER A 41 15.92 17.82 -15.31
N HIS A 42 15.21 17.80 -14.18
CA HIS A 42 15.67 17.26 -12.89
C HIS A 42 15.02 15.92 -12.52
N LEU A 43 14.38 15.23 -13.46
CA LEU A 43 13.70 13.94 -13.22
C LEU A 43 14.61 12.85 -12.63
N ASN A 44 15.92 12.94 -12.88
CA ASN A 44 16.91 12.01 -12.33
C ASN A 44 17.09 12.15 -10.80
N HIS A 45 16.53 13.19 -10.16
CA HIS A 45 16.50 13.30 -8.71
C HIS A 45 15.44 12.38 -8.06
N ALA A 46 14.38 12.01 -8.78
CA ALA A 46 13.34 11.13 -8.23
C ALA A 46 13.89 9.75 -7.79
N PRO A 47 14.69 9.03 -8.60
CA PRO A 47 15.36 7.80 -8.15
C PRO A 47 16.27 7.98 -6.93
N ALA A 48 16.97 9.12 -6.83
CA ALA A 48 17.86 9.41 -5.71
C ALA A 48 17.08 9.60 -4.41
N LEU A 49 15.95 10.31 -4.48
CA LEU A 49 15.02 10.46 -3.34
C LEU A 49 14.34 9.13 -2.99
N LEU A 50 13.97 8.32 -3.98
CA LEU A 50 13.37 7.00 -3.75
C LEU A 50 14.32 6.07 -2.97
N ALA A 51 15.62 6.14 -3.24
CA ALA A 51 16.62 5.35 -2.51
C ALA A 51 16.72 5.73 -1.01
N LEU A 52 16.20 6.88 -0.60
CA LEU A 52 16.13 7.31 0.80
C LEU A 52 14.87 6.79 1.52
N LEU A 53 13.89 6.24 0.79
CA LEU A 53 12.69 5.64 1.37
C LEU A 53 12.94 4.19 1.79
N SER A 54 13.68 4.03 2.88
CA SER A 54 14.01 2.72 3.45
C SER A 54 13.69 2.71 4.95
N PRO A 55 13.23 1.58 5.53
CA PRO A 55 12.97 1.48 6.96
C PRO A 55 14.18 1.81 7.86
N THR A 56 15.40 1.70 7.34
CA THR A 56 16.64 1.97 8.08
C THR A 56 17.26 3.33 7.75
N ALA A 57 16.65 4.13 6.88
CA ALA A 57 17.17 5.45 6.54
C ALA A 57 16.98 6.43 7.72
N PRO A 58 17.85 7.44 7.86
CA PRO A 58 17.63 8.51 8.83
C PRO A 58 16.27 9.18 8.63
N LEU A 59 15.51 9.33 9.71
CA LEU A 59 14.12 9.78 9.69
C LEU A 59 13.92 11.11 8.96
N ASP A 60 14.79 12.08 9.23
CA ASP A 60 14.75 13.41 8.62
C ASP A 60 14.94 13.37 7.11
N LEU A 61 15.88 12.55 6.62
CA LEU A 61 16.12 12.37 5.19
C LEU A 61 14.96 11.63 4.52
N ALA A 62 14.43 10.59 5.16
CA ALA A 62 13.31 9.80 4.62
C ALA A 62 12.03 10.65 4.54
N LEU A 63 11.72 11.44 5.56
CA LEU A 63 10.56 12.34 5.57
C LEU A 63 10.66 13.41 4.47
N GLU A 64 11.81 14.07 4.35
CA GLU A 64 12.01 15.09 3.32
C GLU A 64 11.90 14.50 1.90
N ALA A 65 12.50 13.33 1.68
CA ALA A 65 12.41 12.62 0.41
C ALA A 65 10.96 12.22 0.09
N LEU A 66 10.22 11.71 1.07
CA LEU A 66 8.82 11.31 0.91
C LEU A 66 7.95 12.49 0.53
N ILE A 67 8.04 13.60 1.28
CA ILE A 67 7.27 14.81 1.02
C ILE A 67 7.56 15.34 -0.38
N SER A 68 8.84 15.42 -0.77
CA SER A 68 9.26 15.87 -2.10
C SER A 68 8.69 14.99 -3.22
N LEU A 69 8.77 13.66 -3.06
CA LEU A 69 8.24 12.70 -4.03
C LEU A 69 6.70 12.77 -4.09
N GLN A 70 6.02 12.90 -2.96
CA GLN A 70 4.56 13.04 -2.92
C GLN A 70 4.13 14.32 -3.66
N SER A 71 4.77 15.46 -3.37
CA SER A 71 4.51 16.73 -4.08
C SER A 71 4.76 16.63 -5.58
N PHE A 72 5.74 15.83 -6.01
CA PHE A 72 6.02 15.59 -7.42
C PHE A 72 4.95 14.70 -8.09
N PHE A 73 4.56 13.60 -7.45
CA PHE A 73 3.66 12.62 -8.06
C PHE A 73 2.19 13.01 -8.00
N VAL A 74 1.71 13.64 -6.91
CA VAL A 74 0.28 13.96 -6.72
C VAL A 74 -0.32 14.71 -7.92
N PRO A 75 0.29 15.79 -8.46
CA PRO A 75 -0.24 16.49 -9.63
C PRO A 75 -0.17 15.66 -10.93
N LEU A 76 0.72 14.67 -10.98
CA LEU A 76 0.97 13.83 -12.15
C LEU A 76 0.11 12.57 -12.18
N ILE A 77 -0.57 12.18 -11.10
CA ILE A 77 -1.37 10.94 -11.06
C ILE A 77 -2.32 10.78 -12.26
N PRO A 78 -3.06 11.82 -12.71
CA PRO A 78 -3.95 11.69 -13.87
C PRO A 78 -3.24 11.35 -15.18
N SER A 79 -1.96 11.69 -15.31
CA SER A 79 -1.14 11.42 -16.50
C SER A 79 -0.34 10.11 -16.42
N ILE A 80 -0.33 9.43 -15.26
CA ILE A 80 0.35 8.14 -15.13
C ILE A 80 -0.40 7.08 -15.94
N PRO A 81 0.25 6.43 -16.93
CA PRO A 81 -0.40 5.42 -17.74
C PRO A 81 -0.74 4.17 -16.94
N SER A 82 -1.74 3.43 -17.43
CA SER A 82 -2.03 2.08 -16.92
C SER A 82 -0.85 1.13 -17.20
N ALA A 83 -0.67 0.08 -16.38
CA ALA A 83 0.46 -0.84 -16.50
C ALA A 83 0.55 -1.48 -17.91
N SER A 84 -0.60 -1.83 -18.50
CA SER A 84 -0.69 -2.35 -19.87
C SER A 84 -0.25 -1.32 -20.91
N ALA A 85 -0.64 -0.05 -20.75
CA ALA A 85 -0.25 1.03 -21.66
C ALA A 85 1.26 1.32 -21.57
N ALA A 86 1.83 1.30 -20.36
CA ALA A 86 3.25 1.46 -20.13
C ALA A 86 4.08 0.30 -20.71
N ALA A 87 3.59 -0.94 -20.60
CA ALA A 87 4.28 -2.12 -21.14
C ALA A 87 4.39 -2.08 -22.67
N ASN A 88 3.39 -1.50 -23.36
CA ASN A 88 3.36 -1.39 -24.81
C ASN A 88 4.23 -0.24 -25.37
N ALA A 89 4.76 0.64 -24.51
CA ALA A 89 5.60 1.77 -24.92
C ALA A 89 7.09 1.39 -25.13
N GLY A 90 7.46 0.13 -24.90
CA GLY A 90 8.84 -0.36 -24.97
C GLY A 90 9.35 -0.70 -26.39
N ASP A 91 8.51 -0.59 -27.42
CA ASP A 91 8.90 -0.92 -28.79
C ASP A 91 9.75 0.20 -29.43
N ALA A 92 10.77 -0.23 -30.18
CA ALA A 92 11.73 0.64 -30.85
C ALA A 92 11.01 1.52 -31.91
N GLY A 93 10.80 2.79 -31.59
CA GLY A 93 10.05 3.75 -32.41
C GLY A 93 8.99 4.57 -31.63
N SER A 94 8.83 4.30 -30.33
CA SER A 94 7.84 4.97 -29.49
C SER A 94 8.11 6.46 -29.28
N ASP A 95 7.03 7.25 -29.31
CA ASP A 95 6.98 8.68 -28.99
C ASP A 95 7.69 8.97 -27.64
N PRO A 96 8.58 9.99 -27.54
CA PRO A 96 9.21 10.40 -26.29
C PRO A 96 8.25 10.55 -25.10
N GLU A 97 7.01 10.99 -25.32
CA GLU A 97 6.01 11.11 -24.25
C GLU A 97 5.51 9.74 -23.75
N LEU A 98 5.47 8.72 -24.60
CA LEU A 98 5.14 7.35 -24.19
C LEU A 98 6.28 6.74 -23.36
N VAL A 99 7.53 6.98 -23.75
CA VAL A 99 8.71 6.56 -22.99
C VAL A 99 8.73 7.24 -21.62
N PHE A 100 8.46 8.54 -21.57
CA PHE A 100 8.33 9.29 -20.33
C PHE A 100 7.19 8.75 -19.45
N GLY A 101 6.02 8.47 -20.04
CA GLY A 101 4.89 7.89 -19.31
C GLY A 101 5.21 6.52 -18.71
N ALA A 102 5.90 5.65 -19.44
CA ALA A 102 6.34 4.35 -18.94
C ALA A 102 7.37 4.48 -17.80
N TRP A 103 8.32 5.40 -17.94
CA TRP A 103 9.26 5.73 -16.87
C TRP A 103 8.54 6.26 -15.63
N LEU A 104 7.60 7.20 -15.79
CA LEU A 104 6.85 7.81 -14.70
C LEU A 104 6.04 6.76 -13.94
N ARG A 105 5.39 5.86 -14.69
CA ARG A 105 4.69 4.71 -14.13
C ARG A 105 5.60 3.83 -13.29
N GLN A 106 6.79 3.50 -13.81
CA GLN A 106 7.74 2.67 -13.09
C GLN A 106 8.20 3.33 -11.78
N ARG A 107 8.53 4.62 -11.80
CA ARG A 107 8.93 5.36 -10.59
C ARG A 107 7.79 5.47 -9.57
N PHE A 108 6.55 5.61 -10.03
CA PHE A 108 5.38 5.62 -9.16
C PHE A 108 5.14 4.25 -8.51
N ASP A 109 5.30 3.15 -9.27
CA ASP A 109 5.17 1.80 -8.71
C ASP A 109 6.27 1.50 -7.67
N GLU A 110 7.49 2.04 -7.86
CA GLU A 110 8.58 2.01 -6.88
C GLU A 110 8.23 2.82 -5.61
N LEU A 111 7.70 4.03 -5.76
CA LEU A 111 7.23 4.84 -4.63
C LEU A 111 6.18 4.08 -3.82
N VAL A 112 5.14 3.54 -4.48
CA VAL A 112 4.08 2.78 -3.81
C VAL A 112 4.66 1.55 -3.10
N ALA A 113 5.64 0.87 -3.68
CA ALA A 113 6.31 -0.25 -3.02
C ALA A 113 7.05 0.18 -1.74
N ALA A 114 7.82 1.27 -1.81
CA ALA A 114 8.54 1.82 -0.67
C ALA A 114 7.60 2.30 0.45
N LEU A 115 6.49 2.97 0.10
CA LEU A 115 5.48 3.40 1.09
C LEU A 115 4.83 2.20 1.79
N VAL A 116 4.52 1.14 1.05
CA VAL A 116 3.97 -0.09 1.64
C VAL A 116 4.99 -0.73 2.58
N GLU A 117 6.27 -0.83 2.19
CA GLU A 117 7.34 -1.36 3.04
C GLU A 117 7.53 -0.53 4.32
N LEU A 118 7.61 0.80 4.19
CA LEU A 118 7.71 1.71 5.33
C LEU A 118 6.51 1.56 6.29
N SER A 119 5.32 1.33 5.75
CA SER A 119 4.09 1.19 6.55
C SER A 119 4.06 -0.07 7.41
N VAL A 120 4.64 -1.18 6.92
CA VAL A 120 4.53 -2.50 7.58
C VAL A 120 5.83 -2.97 8.25
N SER A 121 6.97 -2.34 7.96
CA SER A 121 8.25 -2.73 8.54
C SER A 121 8.31 -2.39 10.04
N PRO A 122 8.77 -3.33 10.89
CA PRO A 122 8.98 -3.07 12.32
C PRO A 122 10.14 -2.11 12.58
N HIS A 123 11.05 -1.93 11.60
CA HIS A 123 12.22 -1.07 11.73
C HIS A 123 11.92 0.39 11.41
N SER A 124 10.77 0.66 10.79
CA SER A 124 10.34 2.03 10.50
C SER A 124 10.00 2.77 11.79
N ASP A 125 10.47 4.01 11.89
CA ASP A 125 10.03 4.95 12.92
C ASP A 125 8.51 5.24 12.79
N ASP A 126 7.85 5.52 13.91
CA ASP A 126 6.40 5.75 13.93
C ASP A 126 6.00 6.98 13.12
N ALA A 127 6.84 8.03 13.09
CA ALA A 127 6.55 9.24 12.32
C ALA A 127 6.61 9.00 10.81
N ILE A 128 7.61 8.26 10.31
CA ILE A 128 7.66 7.93 8.89
C ILE A 128 6.56 6.94 8.51
N ARG A 129 6.18 6.01 9.40
CA ARG A 129 5.05 5.10 9.19
C ARG A 129 3.74 5.88 9.01
N ASP A 130 3.49 6.86 9.86
CA ASP A 130 2.29 7.68 9.81
C ASP A 130 2.20 8.48 8.49
N VAL A 131 3.30 9.16 8.14
CA VAL A 131 3.38 9.95 6.91
C VAL A 131 3.32 9.06 5.65
N ALA A 132 3.92 7.87 5.69
CA ALA A 132 3.86 6.91 4.59
C ALA A 132 2.45 6.37 4.37
N LEU A 133 1.72 6.09 5.45
CA LEU A 133 0.32 5.71 5.37
C LEU A 133 -0.51 6.85 4.77
N ASP A 134 -0.35 8.08 5.25
CA ASP A 134 -1.10 9.24 4.71
C ASP A 134 -0.83 9.44 3.21
N ALA A 135 0.42 9.36 2.77
CA ALA A 135 0.77 9.44 1.35
C ALA A 135 0.19 8.29 0.51
N LEU A 136 0.23 7.05 1.03
CA LEU A 136 -0.37 5.90 0.36
C LEU A 136 -1.88 6.06 0.21
N MET A 137 -2.54 6.59 1.25
CA MET A 137 -3.97 6.82 1.27
C MET A 137 -4.41 7.95 0.33
N ASP A 138 -3.58 8.98 0.15
CA ASP A 138 -3.78 9.99 -0.90
C ASP A 138 -3.72 9.37 -2.30
N PHE A 139 -2.79 8.45 -2.56
CA PHE A 139 -2.75 7.74 -3.85
C PHE A 139 -3.94 6.80 -4.05
N VAL A 140 -4.49 6.24 -2.96
CA VAL A 140 -5.73 5.49 -2.99
C VAL A 140 -6.94 6.39 -3.31
N LYS A 141 -6.95 7.63 -2.78
CA LYS A 141 -7.98 8.63 -3.04
C LYS A 141 -7.99 9.12 -4.49
N LEU A 142 -6.80 9.38 -5.02
CA LEU A 142 -6.57 10.04 -6.31
C LEU A 142 -6.49 9.05 -7.48
N GLY A 143 -7.16 7.90 -7.41
CA GLY A 143 -7.21 6.99 -8.56
C GLY A 143 -7.84 7.66 -9.79
N LYS A 144 -7.73 6.99 -10.94
CA LYS A 144 -8.15 7.55 -12.23
C LYS A 144 -9.60 8.08 -12.18
N ASP A 145 -9.78 9.31 -12.65
CA ASP A 145 -11.06 10.06 -12.62
C ASP A 145 -11.64 10.26 -11.20
N GLY A 146 -10.79 10.27 -10.16
CA GLY A 146 -11.21 10.41 -8.76
C GLY A 146 -11.77 9.14 -8.13
N LYS A 147 -11.66 8.00 -8.83
CA LYS A 147 -12.09 6.69 -8.32
C LYS A 147 -11.11 6.15 -7.29
N PHE A 148 -11.62 5.34 -6.38
CA PHE A 148 -10.81 4.60 -5.44
C PHE A 148 -9.79 3.68 -6.13
N HIS A 149 -8.50 3.84 -5.84
CA HIS A 149 -7.44 3.01 -6.41
C HIS A 149 -7.30 1.67 -5.67
N SER A 150 -8.26 0.78 -5.89
CA SER A 150 -8.36 -0.50 -5.16
C SER A 150 -7.15 -1.42 -5.30
N ALA A 151 -6.38 -1.33 -6.39
CA ALA A 151 -5.17 -2.13 -6.59
C ALA A 151 -4.04 -1.76 -5.61
N ILE A 152 -3.81 -0.46 -5.38
CA ILE A 152 -2.82 0.03 -4.40
C ILE A 152 -3.25 -0.39 -2.99
N TYR A 153 -4.53 -0.16 -2.65
CA TYR A 153 -5.05 -0.52 -1.34
C TYR A 153 -5.00 -2.04 -1.08
N HIS A 154 -5.28 -2.85 -2.10
CA HIS A 154 -5.16 -4.29 -2.01
C HIS A 154 -3.70 -4.73 -1.78
N LYS A 155 -2.74 -4.14 -2.51
CA LYS A 155 -1.30 -4.42 -2.33
C LYS A 155 -0.84 -4.09 -0.90
N PHE A 156 -1.32 -2.96 -0.37
CA PHE A 156 -1.08 -2.57 1.02
C PHE A 156 -1.63 -3.60 2.01
N LEU A 157 -2.93 -3.92 1.96
CA LEU A 157 -3.52 -4.90 2.87
C LEU A 157 -2.92 -6.29 2.72
N TYR A 158 -2.49 -6.67 1.52
CA TYR A 158 -1.73 -7.90 1.31
C TYR A 158 -0.42 -7.89 2.10
N ALA A 159 0.34 -6.79 2.06
CA ALA A 159 1.56 -6.65 2.84
C ALA A 159 1.30 -6.65 4.35
N VAL A 160 0.24 -5.99 4.82
CA VAL A 160 -0.16 -6.01 6.24
C VAL A 160 -0.46 -7.44 6.70
N VAL A 161 -1.23 -8.21 5.92
CA VAL A 161 -1.54 -9.61 6.26
C VAL A 161 -0.28 -10.48 6.30
N HIS A 162 0.71 -10.19 5.46
CA HIS A 162 1.95 -10.96 5.37
C HIS A 162 3.09 -10.44 6.26
N ALA A 163 2.85 -9.39 7.04
CA ALA A 163 3.82 -8.90 8.01
C ALA A 163 4.12 -10.01 9.05
N ALA A 164 5.41 -10.21 9.34
CA ALA A 164 5.84 -11.18 10.34
C ALA A 164 5.67 -10.64 11.76
N ASP A 165 5.81 -9.32 11.91
CA ASP A 165 5.73 -8.62 13.18
C ASP A 165 4.31 -8.07 13.44
N PRO A 166 3.95 -7.81 14.71
CA PRO A 166 2.66 -7.23 15.06
C PRO A 166 2.41 -5.89 14.36
N VAL A 167 1.18 -5.69 13.87
CA VAL A 167 0.77 -4.50 13.12
C VAL A 167 -0.15 -3.58 13.94
N ASP A 168 -0.11 -3.66 15.27
CA ASP A 168 -1.04 -2.99 16.18
C ASP A 168 -1.08 -1.46 15.97
N MET A 169 0.09 -0.82 15.92
CA MET A 169 0.18 0.63 15.65
C MET A 169 -0.44 1.00 14.29
N LEU A 170 -0.24 0.17 13.26
CA LEU A 170 -0.81 0.41 11.95
C LEU A 170 -2.34 0.20 11.96
N LEU A 171 -2.84 -0.78 12.72
CA LEU A 171 -4.27 -0.98 12.93
C LEU A 171 -4.89 0.21 13.65
N GLU A 172 -4.25 0.75 14.69
CA GLU A 172 -4.71 1.96 15.39
C GLU A 172 -4.79 3.17 14.45
N LEU A 173 -3.80 3.36 13.57
CA LEU A 173 -3.83 4.40 12.54
C LEU A 173 -4.98 4.19 11.54
N LEU A 174 -5.19 2.96 11.07
CA LEU A 174 -6.30 2.64 10.17
C LEU A 174 -7.66 2.91 10.82
N VAL A 175 -7.85 2.49 12.07
CA VAL A 175 -9.08 2.69 12.84
C VAL A 175 -9.35 4.18 13.03
N SER A 176 -8.35 4.93 13.52
CA SER A 176 -8.50 6.34 13.89
C SER A 176 -8.67 7.27 12.68
N LYS A 177 -7.90 7.05 11.60
CA LYS A 177 -7.88 7.96 10.45
C LYS A 177 -8.83 7.55 9.32
N TYR A 178 -8.91 6.25 9.00
CA TYR A 178 -9.41 5.80 7.70
C TYR A 178 -10.67 4.94 7.75
N PHE A 179 -10.83 4.10 8.77
CA PHE A 179 -11.98 3.21 8.83
C PHE A 179 -13.29 3.94 9.10
N LYS A 180 -13.30 5.24 9.40
CA LYS A 180 -14.53 6.04 9.35
C LYS A 180 -15.17 6.06 7.95
N TYR A 181 -14.39 6.00 6.87
CA TYR A 181 -14.88 6.08 5.50
C TYR A 181 -15.46 4.75 4.99
N THR A 182 -16.58 4.84 4.27
CA THR A 182 -17.41 3.70 3.87
C THR A 182 -16.79 2.90 2.72
N ASP A 183 -16.25 3.59 1.72
CA ASP A 183 -15.54 2.97 0.61
C ASP A 183 -14.24 2.30 1.07
N ILE A 184 -13.54 2.86 2.06
CA ILE A 184 -12.42 2.19 2.73
C ILE A 184 -12.87 0.85 3.31
N ARG A 185 -13.87 0.82 4.20
CA ARG A 185 -14.38 -0.43 4.79
C ARG A 185 -14.78 -1.44 3.68
N TYR A 186 -15.49 -0.96 2.66
CA TYR A 186 -15.90 -1.78 1.51
C TYR A 186 -14.72 -2.45 0.79
N PHE A 187 -13.66 -1.69 0.51
CA PHE A 187 -12.46 -2.20 -0.16
C PHE A 187 -11.55 -3.02 0.77
N THR A 188 -11.60 -2.79 2.09
CA THR A 188 -10.98 -3.66 3.10
C THR A 188 -11.59 -5.04 3.04
N TYR A 189 -12.91 -5.16 3.19
CA TYR A 189 -13.60 -6.45 3.10
C TYR A 189 -13.38 -7.12 1.74
N THR A 190 -13.43 -6.34 0.65
CA THR A 190 -13.18 -6.88 -0.69
C THR A 190 -11.76 -7.43 -0.84
N SER A 191 -10.76 -6.80 -0.22
CA SER A 191 -9.37 -7.26 -0.28
C SER A 191 -9.16 -8.48 0.60
N LEU A 192 -9.68 -8.49 1.83
CA LEU A 192 -9.55 -9.61 2.76
C LEU A 192 -10.25 -10.87 2.24
N ASP A 193 -11.42 -10.73 1.60
CA ASP A 193 -12.10 -11.83 0.89
C ASP A 193 -11.18 -12.48 -0.17
N LYS A 194 -10.50 -11.67 -0.99
CA LYS A 194 -9.56 -12.16 -2.00
C LYS A 194 -8.33 -12.82 -1.38
N ILE A 195 -7.75 -12.20 -0.34
CA ILE A 195 -6.55 -12.70 0.34
C ILE A 195 -6.85 -14.05 1.01
N ALA A 196 -7.95 -14.15 1.77
CA ALA A 196 -8.37 -15.37 2.45
C ALA A 196 -8.63 -16.52 1.45
N ASN A 197 -9.37 -16.27 0.37
CA ASN A 197 -9.60 -17.30 -0.66
C ASN A 197 -8.31 -17.73 -1.37
N SER A 198 -7.37 -16.81 -1.62
CA SER A 198 -6.06 -17.15 -2.17
C SER A 198 -5.25 -18.04 -1.23
N LEU A 199 -5.35 -17.83 0.08
CA LEU A 199 -4.67 -18.66 1.08
C LEU A 199 -5.31 -20.06 1.18
N GLY A 200 -6.65 -20.15 1.18
CA GLY A 200 -7.38 -21.42 1.22
C GLY A 200 -7.29 -22.26 -0.06
N SER A 201 -7.09 -21.64 -1.23
CA SER A 201 -6.86 -22.37 -2.48
C SER A 201 -5.48 -23.06 -2.51
N LYS A 202 -4.45 -22.40 -1.96
CA LYS A 202 -3.10 -22.98 -1.86
C LYS A 202 -3.04 -24.21 -0.95
N THR A 203 -3.92 -24.30 0.05
CA THR A 203 -3.98 -25.46 0.96
C THR A 203 -4.82 -26.61 0.42
N THR A 204 -5.67 -26.38 -0.58
CA THR A 204 -6.59 -27.39 -1.15
C THR A 204 -6.16 -27.92 -2.52
N GLY A 205 -5.32 -27.18 -3.27
CA GLY A 205 -4.83 -27.57 -4.60
C GLY A 205 -3.53 -28.39 -4.63
N SER A 206 -2.82 -28.51 -3.50
CA SER A 206 -1.73 -29.48 -3.34
C SER A 206 -2.34 -30.75 -2.78
N GLY A 207 -2.21 -31.86 -3.50
CA GLY A 207 -2.89 -33.13 -3.24
C GLY A 207 -2.81 -33.58 -1.77
N LYS A 208 -3.77 -34.44 -1.42
CA LYS A 208 -3.98 -35.15 -0.15
C LYS A 208 -2.73 -35.76 0.54
N ASP A 209 -1.54 -35.63 -0.03
CA ASP A 209 -0.27 -36.18 0.44
C ASP A 209 0.61 -35.18 1.21
N ALA A 210 0.24 -33.89 1.31
CA ALA A 210 1.05 -32.87 2.00
C ALA A 210 0.69 -32.66 3.49
N LEU A 211 -0.31 -33.36 4.02
CA LEU A 211 -0.87 -33.12 5.36
C LEU A 211 0.01 -33.58 6.55
N GLN A 212 1.22 -34.07 6.32
CA GLN A 212 2.18 -34.37 7.40
C GLN A 212 3.56 -33.72 7.28
N ASN A 213 3.91 -33.10 6.14
CA ASN A 213 5.27 -32.60 5.88
C ASN A 213 5.38 -31.08 5.67
N GLY A 214 4.39 -30.30 6.11
CA GLY A 214 4.61 -28.86 6.25
C GLY A 214 5.60 -28.61 7.38
N SER A 215 6.76 -28.01 7.07
CA SER A 215 7.72 -27.59 8.09
C SER A 215 7.03 -26.71 9.14
N ASP A 216 7.47 -26.77 10.40
CA ASP A 216 6.88 -25.98 11.49
C ASP A 216 6.86 -24.47 11.17
N GLU A 217 7.85 -24.01 10.40
CA GLU A 217 7.93 -22.64 9.88
C GLU A 217 6.75 -22.28 8.96
N SER A 218 6.36 -23.19 8.05
CA SER A 218 5.23 -22.97 7.13
C SER A 218 3.89 -22.89 7.86
N LYS A 219 3.71 -23.71 8.91
CA LYS A 219 2.51 -23.70 9.76
C LYS A 219 2.45 -22.42 10.60
N ASN A 220 3.58 -22.02 11.18
CA ASN A 220 3.69 -20.77 11.93
C ASN A 220 3.38 -19.55 11.05
N ARG A 221 3.91 -19.49 9.82
CA ARG A 221 3.57 -18.39 8.89
C ARG A 221 2.11 -18.38 8.49
N SER A 222 1.51 -19.55 8.22
CA SER A 222 0.07 -19.61 7.95
C SER A 222 -0.76 -19.14 9.15
N SER A 223 -0.34 -19.47 10.37
CA SER A 223 -0.98 -19.00 11.59
C SER A 223 -0.92 -17.47 11.69
N ILE A 224 0.26 -16.87 11.49
CA ILE A 224 0.45 -15.40 11.50
C ILE A 224 -0.50 -14.72 10.51
N PHE A 225 -0.61 -15.23 9.28
CA PHE A 225 -1.50 -14.63 8.28
C PHE A 225 -2.97 -14.68 8.71
N ILE A 226 -3.41 -15.78 9.32
CA ILE A 226 -4.79 -15.92 9.82
C ILE A 226 -5.05 -14.92 10.95
N HIS A 227 -4.10 -14.75 11.89
CA HIS A 227 -4.21 -13.74 12.94
C HIS A 227 -4.31 -12.33 12.37
N ASN A 228 -3.47 -11.97 11.39
CA ASN A 228 -3.50 -10.64 10.79
C ASN A 228 -4.81 -10.36 10.04
N ILE A 229 -5.38 -11.35 9.34
CA ILE A 229 -6.70 -11.23 8.71
C ILE A 229 -7.78 -11.02 9.78
N TYR A 230 -7.76 -11.82 10.84
CA TYR A 230 -8.71 -11.69 11.95
C TYR A 230 -8.62 -10.31 12.59
N ASN A 231 -7.42 -9.84 12.93
CA ASN A 231 -7.19 -8.53 13.53
C ASN A 231 -7.74 -7.42 12.65
N LEU A 232 -7.48 -7.44 11.33
CA LEU A 232 -8.05 -6.47 10.41
C LEU A 232 -9.58 -6.52 10.38
N LEU A 233 -10.20 -7.71 10.34
CA LEU A 233 -11.66 -7.86 10.32
C LEU A 233 -12.31 -7.37 11.61
N ALA A 234 -11.73 -7.71 12.76
CA ALA A 234 -12.25 -7.38 14.08
C ALA A 234 -12.15 -5.88 14.40
N HIS A 235 -11.13 -5.19 13.87
CA HIS A 235 -10.90 -3.77 14.13
C HIS A 235 -11.66 -2.83 13.19
N VAL A 236 -12.27 -3.33 12.10
CA VAL A 236 -13.18 -2.46 11.32
C VAL A 236 -14.40 -2.15 12.18
N PRO A 237 -14.71 -0.86 12.45
CA PRO A 237 -15.82 -0.50 13.33
C PRO A 237 -17.14 -1.04 12.81
N LEU A 238 -17.88 -1.67 13.72
CA LEU A 238 -19.25 -2.14 13.48
C LEU A 238 -20.12 -0.99 12.99
N MET A 239 -20.79 -1.19 11.86
CA MET A 239 -21.77 -0.26 11.33
C MET A 239 -23.16 -0.65 11.81
N ASP A 240 -23.90 0.32 12.34
CA ASP A 240 -25.32 0.15 12.61
C ASP A 240 -26.09 0.39 11.30
N PHE A 241 -26.16 -0.65 10.47
CA PHE A 241 -26.83 -0.62 9.16
C PHE A 241 -28.31 -0.21 9.23
N GLN A 242 -28.92 -0.15 10.43
CA GLN A 242 -30.30 0.31 10.63
C GLN A 242 -30.38 1.82 10.90
N LYS A 243 -29.33 2.44 11.45
CA LYS A 243 -29.31 3.86 11.83
C LYS A 243 -28.48 4.74 10.90
N GLU A 244 -27.52 4.16 10.19
CA GLU A 244 -26.55 4.91 9.40
C GLU A 244 -27.13 5.34 8.06
N SER A 245 -27.50 6.62 7.97
CA SER A 245 -28.09 7.26 6.79
C SER A 245 -27.10 8.13 6.01
N THR A 246 -25.96 8.47 6.60
CA THR A 246 -24.89 9.29 6.02
C THR A 246 -23.63 8.46 5.85
N PHE A 247 -23.03 8.49 4.66
CA PHE A 247 -21.80 7.76 4.36
C PHE A 247 -20.72 8.73 3.91
N ASP A 248 -19.67 8.84 4.72
CA ASP A 248 -18.47 9.54 4.32
C ASP A 248 -17.65 8.64 3.40
N MET A 249 -17.23 9.20 2.25
CA MET A 249 -16.39 8.52 1.27
C MET A 249 -14.99 9.15 1.28
N TRP A 250 -13.98 8.30 1.13
CA TRP A 250 -12.60 8.75 0.98
C TRP A 250 -12.33 9.23 -0.45
N SER A 251 -12.77 8.45 -1.44
CA SER A 251 -12.67 8.78 -2.86
C SER A 251 -13.73 9.80 -3.28
N THR A 252 -13.46 10.57 -4.34
CA THR A 252 -14.36 11.65 -4.78
C THR A 252 -15.62 11.13 -5.47
N VAL A 253 -15.54 9.97 -6.11
CA VAL A 253 -16.66 9.32 -6.81
C VAL A 253 -17.46 8.40 -5.88
N GLY A 254 -16.86 7.93 -4.79
CA GLY A 254 -17.50 7.01 -3.84
C GLY A 254 -17.91 5.66 -4.45
N LEU A 255 -18.88 5.00 -3.81
CA LEU A 255 -19.40 3.68 -4.22
C LEU A 255 -20.63 3.74 -5.15
N SER A 256 -21.17 4.94 -5.38
CA SER A 256 -22.37 5.14 -6.18
C SER A 256 -22.01 5.38 -7.64
N SER A 257 -22.18 4.36 -8.48
CA SER A 257 -21.96 4.44 -9.92
C SER A 257 -23.27 4.52 -10.71
N LYS A 258 -24.33 5.16 -10.18
CA LYS A 258 -25.62 5.28 -10.87
C LYS A 258 -26.16 6.71 -10.77
N GLY A 259 -26.69 7.18 -11.90
CA GLY A 259 -26.94 8.58 -12.23
C GLY A 259 -27.91 9.33 -11.32
N GLU A 260 -27.95 10.64 -11.54
CA GLU A 260 -28.51 11.74 -10.75
C GLU A 260 -30.02 11.71 -10.41
N ASN A 261 -30.69 10.55 -10.41
CA ASN A 261 -32.14 10.46 -10.15
C ASN A 261 -32.55 9.58 -8.96
N ASP A 262 -31.63 9.01 -8.19
CA ASP A 262 -32.00 8.20 -7.02
C ASP A 262 -32.13 9.07 -5.75
N SER A 263 -33.20 8.84 -4.99
CA SER A 263 -33.38 9.50 -3.70
C SER A 263 -32.24 9.13 -2.74
N SER A 264 -31.88 10.04 -1.83
CA SER A 264 -30.83 9.82 -0.82
C SER A 264 -31.03 8.52 -0.01
N LYS A 265 -32.30 8.17 0.26
CA LYS A 265 -32.69 6.95 0.99
C LYS A 265 -32.42 5.67 0.19
N ASP A 266 -32.63 5.70 -1.13
CA ASP A 266 -32.38 4.56 -2.01
C ASP A 266 -30.87 4.30 -2.15
N THR A 267 -30.09 5.38 -2.26
CA THR A 267 -28.62 5.33 -2.30
C THR A 267 -28.04 4.77 -1.00
N SER A 268 -28.51 5.24 0.16
CA SER A 268 -28.09 4.73 1.47
C SER A 268 -28.39 3.24 1.62
N THR A 269 -29.61 2.84 1.28
CA THR A 269 -30.05 1.43 1.34
C THR A 269 -29.19 0.55 0.43
N TYR A 270 -28.84 1.04 -0.76
CA TYR A 270 -27.98 0.33 -1.70
C TYR A 270 -26.54 0.17 -1.19
N ILE A 271 -25.95 1.22 -0.64
CA ILE A 271 -24.60 1.20 -0.06
C ILE A 271 -24.55 0.23 1.11
N ASN A 272 -25.53 0.30 2.03
CA ASN A 272 -25.64 -0.64 3.16
C ASN A 272 -25.72 -2.09 2.69
N LYS A 273 -26.57 -2.40 1.71
CA LYS A 273 -26.67 -3.75 1.13
C LYS A 273 -25.34 -4.23 0.54
N LYS A 274 -24.65 -3.37 -0.22
CA LYS A 274 -23.34 -3.69 -0.81
C LYS A 274 -22.28 -3.94 0.24
N LEU A 275 -22.21 -3.10 1.26
CA LEU A 275 -21.22 -3.22 2.33
C LEU A 275 -21.49 -4.48 3.17
N LYS A 276 -22.75 -4.73 3.54
CA LYS A 276 -23.17 -5.96 4.25
C LYS A 276 -22.81 -7.23 3.49
N LEU A 277 -22.97 -7.21 2.16
CA LEU A 277 -22.57 -8.32 1.30
C LEU A 277 -21.05 -8.54 1.33
N LYS A 278 -20.25 -7.46 1.25
CA LYS A 278 -18.78 -7.57 1.31
C LYS A 278 -18.28 -8.02 2.67
N PHE A 279 -18.84 -7.47 3.75
CA PHE A 279 -18.61 -7.94 5.12
C PHE A 279 -18.82 -9.45 5.22
N THR A 280 -19.99 -9.92 4.78
CA THR A 280 -20.35 -11.35 4.84
C THR A 280 -19.36 -12.21 4.06
N LYS A 281 -19.01 -11.81 2.84
CA LYS A 281 -18.04 -12.56 2.02
C LYS A 281 -16.66 -12.63 2.69
N ALA A 282 -16.16 -11.52 3.21
CA ALA A 282 -14.86 -11.48 3.86
C ALA A 282 -14.81 -12.40 5.09
N TRP A 283 -15.81 -12.33 5.97
CA TRP A 283 -15.91 -13.20 7.14
C TRP A 283 -16.06 -14.66 6.76
N LEU A 284 -16.92 -15.01 5.79
CA LEU A 284 -17.07 -16.41 5.37
C LEU A 284 -15.80 -16.98 4.73
N SER A 285 -15.08 -16.17 3.94
CA SER A 285 -13.80 -16.58 3.35
C SER A 285 -12.73 -16.79 4.41
N PHE A 286 -12.71 -15.95 5.45
CA PHE A 286 -11.84 -16.12 6.61
C PHE A 286 -12.19 -17.38 7.43
N LEU A 287 -13.47 -17.59 7.75
CA LEU A 287 -13.94 -18.74 8.55
C LEU A 287 -13.70 -20.11 7.88
N LYS A 288 -13.46 -20.13 6.56
CA LYS A 288 -13.06 -21.33 5.81
C LYS A 288 -11.58 -21.69 5.95
N LEU A 289 -10.75 -20.80 6.49
CA LEU A 289 -9.33 -21.06 6.73
C LEU A 289 -9.16 -22.04 7.89
N PRO A 290 -8.02 -22.77 7.96
CA PRO A 290 -7.70 -23.62 9.10
C PRO A 290 -7.33 -22.77 10.33
N LEU A 291 -8.35 -22.26 11.03
CA LEU A 291 -8.18 -21.31 12.14
C LEU A 291 -7.37 -21.93 13.29
N PRO A 292 -6.32 -21.24 13.78
CA PRO A 292 -5.68 -21.55 15.06
C PRO A 292 -6.69 -21.58 16.21
N LEU A 293 -6.43 -22.40 17.23
CA LEU A 293 -7.39 -22.69 18.30
C LEU A 293 -7.78 -21.44 19.12
N ASP A 294 -6.82 -20.57 19.37
CA ASP A 294 -7.00 -19.28 20.02
C ASP A 294 -7.91 -18.35 19.20
N VAL A 295 -7.62 -18.16 17.91
CA VAL A 295 -8.47 -17.37 17.00
C VAL A 295 -9.88 -17.95 16.92
N TYR A 296 -10.00 -19.27 16.80
CA TYR A 296 -11.30 -19.95 16.78
C TYR A 296 -12.14 -19.65 18.03
N LYS A 297 -11.52 -19.72 19.22
CA LYS A 297 -12.20 -19.41 20.49
C LYS A 297 -12.64 -17.95 20.57
N GLU A 298 -11.79 -17.03 20.13
CA GLU A 298 -12.10 -15.60 20.17
C GLU A 298 -13.23 -15.22 19.21
N VAL A 299 -13.20 -15.78 18.00
CA VAL A 299 -14.30 -15.66 17.03
C VAL A 299 -15.58 -16.21 17.63
N LEU A 300 -15.57 -17.44 18.17
CA LEU A 300 -16.77 -18.06 18.74
C LEU A 300 -17.36 -17.24 19.89
N ALA A 301 -16.51 -16.63 20.72
CA ALA A 301 -16.93 -15.78 21.83
C ALA A 301 -17.59 -14.46 21.40
N SER A 302 -17.29 -13.96 20.20
CA SER A 302 -17.72 -12.64 19.73
C SER A 302 -18.68 -12.68 18.52
N ILE A 303 -18.84 -13.82 17.87
CA ILE A 303 -19.57 -13.95 16.59
C ILE A 303 -21.03 -13.50 16.68
N HIS A 304 -21.71 -13.76 17.80
CA HIS A 304 -23.12 -13.40 18.01
C HIS A 304 -23.34 -11.89 18.16
N GLN A 305 -22.35 -11.16 18.65
CA GLN A 305 -22.41 -9.71 18.83
C GLN A 305 -21.82 -8.96 17.64
N ASN A 306 -20.68 -9.41 17.13
CA ASN A 306 -19.86 -8.62 16.21
C ASN A 306 -20.00 -9.05 14.74
N VAL A 307 -20.53 -10.24 14.46
CA VAL A 307 -20.56 -10.79 13.09
C VAL A 307 -21.98 -11.05 12.61
N ILE A 308 -22.73 -11.89 13.33
CA ILE A 308 -24.09 -12.32 12.96
C ILE A 308 -25.03 -11.15 12.63
N PRO A 309 -25.10 -10.06 13.42
CA PRO A 309 -26.01 -8.94 13.13
C PRO A 309 -25.70 -8.25 11.78
N SER A 310 -24.42 -8.21 11.44
CA SER A 310 -23.87 -7.55 10.25
C SER A 310 -23.81 -8.47 9.03
N MET A 311 -24.19 -9.75 9.14
CA MET A 311 -24.26 -10.66 7.99
C MET A 311 -25.52 -10.44 7.14
N SER A 312 -25.37 -10.52 5.82
CA SER A 312 -26.51 -10.45 4.89
C SER A 312 -27.37 -11.71 4.93
N ASN A 313 -26.78 -12.86 5.24
CA ASN A 313 -27.49 -14.12 5.44
C ASN A 313 -26.86 -14.90 6.61
N PRO A 314 -27.31 -14.66 7.86
CA PRO A 314 -26.68 -15.26 9.04
C PRO A 314 -26.88 -16.78 9.18
N SER A 315 -27.88 -17.38 8.51
CA SER A 315 -28.19 -18.82 8.62
C SER A 315 -27.14 -19.74 7.99
N ILE A 316 -26.11 -19.18 7.36
CA ILE A 316 -25.01 -19.93 6.76
C ILE A 316 -23.91 -20.31 7.77
N LEU A 317 -23.92 -19.68 8.95
CA LEU A 317 -23.05 -20.01 10.09
C LEU A 317 -23.67 -21.13 10.93
#